data_AF-A0A522QX05-F1
#
_entry.id   AF-A0A522QX05-F1
#
_cell.length_a   1.000
_cell.length_b   1.000
_cell.length_c   1.000
_cell.angle_alpha   90.00
_cell.angle_beta   90.00
_cell.angle_gamma   90.00
#
_symmetry.space_group_name_H-M   'P 1'
#
loop_
_entity.id
_entity.type
_entity.pdbx_description
1 polymer ?
#
loop_
_entity_poly.entity_id
_entity_poly.type
_entity_poly.pdbx_seq_one_letter_code
_entity_poly.pdbx_strand_id
1 'polypeptide(L)' 'MAVRVGVVTFPGSLDDRDAGRAVRVAGGEAVPLWHADPSLHDVDAVVLPGGFSYGDYLRCGAIARFAPVM' A
#
# COMPACT_ATOMS: atom_id res chain seq x y z
N MET A 1 0.33 12.69 -18.58
CA MET A 1 -0.49 11.94 -17.60
C MET A 1 0.29 11.93 -16.29
N ALA A 2 -0.38 12.09 -15.15
CA ALA A 2 0.27 11.99 -13.85
C ALA A 2 0.66 10.53 -13.56
N VAL A 3 1.79 10.30 -12.90
CA VAL A 3 2.22 8.96 -12.50
C VAL A 3 1.22 8.40 -11.49
N ARG A 4 0.70 7.19 -11.74
CA ARG A 4 -0.25 6.49 -10.87
C ARG A 4 0.52 5.60 -9.91
N VAL A 5 0.38 5.84 -8.61
CA VAL A 5 1.10 5.09 -7.57
C VAL A 5 0.08 4.39 -6.67
N GLY A 6 0.11 3.07 -6.69
CA GLY A 6 -0.67 2.22 -5.80
C GLY A 6 -0.14 2.31 -4.37
N VAL A 7 -1.00 2.56 -3.39
CA VAL A 7 -0.64 2.55 -1.97
C VAL A 7 -1.42 1.43 -1.28
N VAL A 8 -0.70 0.42 -0.79
CA VAL A 8 -1.30 -0.79 -0.23
C VAL A 8 -1.73 -0.59 1.21
N THR A 9 -2.98 -0.90 1.54
CA THR A 9 -3.45 -0.96 2.92
C THR A 9 -3.62 -2.41 3.37
N PHE A 10 -2.88 -2.82 4.40
CA PHE A 10 -3.07 -4.06 5.14
C PHE A 10 -3.88 -3.80 6.43
N PRO A 11 -4.50 -4.83 7.05
CA PRO A 11 -5.00 -4.72 8.41
C PRO A 11 -3.82 -4.35 9.32
N GLY A 12 -3.88 -3.21 10.02
CA GLY A 12 -2.78 -2.72 10.85
C GLY A 12 -1.76 -1.80 10.16
N SER A 13 -1.97 -1.44 8.89
CA SER A 13 -1.27 -0.30 8.27
C SER A 13 -1.61 1.00 9.02
N LEU A 14 -0.61 1.88 9.16
CA LEU A 14 -0.76 3.17 9.84
C LEU A 14 -0.45 4.36 8.93
N ASP A 15 0.52 4.19 8.01
CA ASP A 15 1.09 5.29 7.23
C ASP A 15 0.57 5.32 5.77
N ASP A 16 -0.46 4.55 5.44
CA ASP A 16 -1.05 4.47 4.10
C ASP A 16 -1.61 5.83 3.62
N ARG A 17 -2.27 6.57 4.51
CA ARG A 17 -2.76 7.92 4.23
C ARG A 17 -1.63 8.92 4.00
N ASP A 18 -0.54 8.79 4.76
CA ASP A 18 0.64 9.65 4.64
C ASP A 18 1.41 9.37 3.35
N ALA A 19 1.57 8.10 2.98
CA ALA A 19 2.12 7.70 1.69
C ALA A 19 1.26 8.26 0.53
N GLY A 20 -0.07 8.11 0.60
CA GLY A 20 -0.97 8.67 -0.41
C GLY A 20 -0.92 10.21 -0.48
N ARG A 21 -0.69 10.89 0.65
CA ARG A 21 -0.47 12.34 0.67
C ARG A 21 0.87 12.71 0.01
N ALA A 22 1.94 11.98 0.30
CA ALA A 22 3.25 12.22 -0.28
C ALA A 22 3.23 12.09 -1.81
N VAL A 23 2.55 11.05 -2.34
CA VAL A 23 2.34 10.89 -3.79
C VAL A 23 1.65 12.12 -4.39
N ARG A 24 0.56 12.60 -3.78
CA ARG A 24 -0.17 13.79 -4.25
C ARG A 24 0.68 15.05 -4.21
N VAL A 25 1.48 15.25 -3.16
CA VAL A 25 2.40 16.39 -3.03
C VAL A 25 3.50 16.34 -4.09
N ALA A 26 3.95 15.15 -4.47
CA ALA A 26 4.92 14.93 -5.55
C ALA A 26 4.32 15.06 -6.97
N GLY A 27 3.01 15.34 -7.10
CA GLY A 27 2.33 15.51 -8.39
C GLY A 27 1.83 14.21 -9.04
N GLY A 28 1.83 13.10 -8.30
CA GLY A 28 1.26 11.83 -8.74
C GLY A 28 -0.20 11.62 -8.34
N GLU A 29 -0.83 10.61 -8.92
CA GLU A 29 -2.15 10.10 -8.52
C GLU A 29 -1.97 8.95 -7.53
N ALA A 30 -2.47 9.10 -6.30
CA ALA A 30 -2.46 8.03 -5.31
C ALA A 30 -3.67 7.12 -5.51
N VAL A 31 -3.43 5.86 -5.88
CA VAL A 31 -4.46 4.83 -6.09
C VAL A 31 -4.48 3.93 -4.85
N PRO A 32 -5.60 3.85 -4.10
CA PRO A 32 -5.69 2.94 -2.97
C PRO A 32 -5.71 1.48 -3.46
N LEU A 33 -4.91 0.62 -2.82
CA LEU A 33 -4.89 -0.82 -3.06
C LEU A 33 -5.24 -1.54 -1.76
N TRP A 34 -6.31 -2.33 -1.74
CA TRP A 34 -6.62 -3.14 -0.57
C TRP A 34 -5.80 -4.43 -0.60
N HIS A 35 -5.33 -4.91 0.56
CA HIS A 35 -4.47 -6.11 0.58
C HIS A 35 -5.11 -7.36 -0.05
N ALA A 36 -6.45 -7.43 -0.09
CA ALA A 36 -7.19 -8.54 -0.69
C ALA A 36 -7.58 -8.31 -2.17
N ASP A 37 -7.16 -7.19 -2.77
CA ASP A 37 -7.43 -6.92 -4.18
C ASP A 37 -6.73 -7.96 -5.08
N PRO A 38 -7.38 -8.40 -6.17
CA PRO A 38 -6.83 -9.42 -7.07
C PRO A 38 -5.89 -8.85 -8.14
N SER A 39 -5.67 -7.52 -8.16
CA SER A 39 -4.83 -6.85 -9.15
C SER A 39 -4.33 -5.50 -8.62
N LEU A 40 -3.38 -4.91 -9.32
CA LEU A 40 -2.77 -3.62 -8.95
C LEU A 40 -3.42 -2.41 -9.65
N HIS A 41 -4.56 -2.56 -10.32
CA HIS A 41 -5.27 -1.50 -11.05
C HIS A 41 -4.40 -0.71 -12.06
N ASP A 42 -3.46 -1.39 -12.72
CA ASP A 42 -2.56 -0.85 -13.74
C ASP A 42 -1.73 0.38 -13.29
N VAL A 43 -1.32 0.42 -12.03
CA VAL A 43 -0.47 1.50 -11.49
C VAL A 43 0.96 1.42 -12.04
N ASP A 44 1.62 2.56 -12.18
CA ASP A 44 3.00 2.67 -12.66
C ASP A 44 4.02 2.26 -11.59
N ALA A 45 3.65 2.38 -10.30
CA ALA A 45 4.47 2.01 -9.15
C ALA A 45 3.60 1.60 -7.95
N VAL A 46 4.19 0.87 -7.00
CA VAL A 46 3.55 0.46 -5.74
C VAL A 46 4.38 0.92 -4.56
N VAL A 47 3.70 1.42 -3.52
CA VAL A 47 4.25 1.70 -2.21
C VAL A 47 3.62 0.74 -1.19
N LEU A 48 4.47 0.04 -0.45
CA LEU A 48 4.09 -0.68 0.76
C LEU A 48 4.33 0.26 1.95
N PRO A 49 3.28 0.89 2.52
CA PRO A 49 3.44 1.85 3.60
C PRO A 49 3.85 1.17 4.90
N GLY A 50 4.37 2.00 5.81
CA GLY A 50 4.72 1.58 7.17
C GLY A 50 3.51 1.32 8.07
N GLY A 51 3.80 0.81 9.26
CA GLY A 51 2.83 0.44 10.29
C GLY A 51 3.17 -0.89 10.94
N PHE A 52 2.13 -1.58 11.42
CA PHE A 52 2.22 -2.89 12.10
C PHE A 52 1.23 -3.85 11.42
N SER A 53 1.49 -4.21 10.16
CA SER A 53 0.62 -5.10 9.40
C SER A 53 0.38 -6.41 10.18
N TYR A 54 -0.89 -6.76 10.40
CA TYR A 54 -1.32 -7.87 11.24
C TYR A 54 -0.72 -7.85 12.66
N GLY A 55 -0.47 -6.65 13.19
CA GLY A 55 0.07 -6.43 14.54
C GLY A 55 1.50 -6.96 14.74
N ASP A 56 2.23 -7.24 13.66
CA ASP A 56 3.55 -7.88 13.69
C ASP A 56 3.60 -9.20 14.50
N TYR A 57 2.46 -9.90 14.63
CA TYR A 57 2.29 -11.01 15.58
C TYR A 57 3.29 -12.17 15.44
N LEU A 58 3.85 -12.41 14.25
CA LEU A 58 4.94 -13.38 14.06
C LEU A 58 6.30 -12.67 13.93
N ARG A 59 6.38 -11.75 12.95
CA ARG A 59 7.46 -10.80 12.68
C ARG A 59 6.90 -9.77 11.71
N CYS A 60 7.45 -8.56 11.69
CA CYS A 60 7.07 -7.52 10.72
C CYS A 60 6.96 -8.10 9.28
N GLY A 61 5.82 -7.82 8.64
CA GLY A 61 5.49 -8.25 7.28
C GLY A 61 5.35 -9.77 7.04
N ALA A 62 5.60 -10.63 8.03
CA ALA A 62 5.65 -12.08 7.81
C ALA A 62 4.29 -12.68 7.41
N ILE A 63 3.19 -12.10 7.92
CA ILE A 63 1.82 -12.48 7.56
C ILE A 63 1.37 -11.73 6.29
N ALA A 64 1.75 -10.46 6.14
CA ALA A 64 1.33 -9.61 5.02
C ALA A 64 1.73 -10.15 3.64
N ARG A 65 2.85 -10.88 3.53
CA ARG A 65 3.34 -11.46 2.26
C ARG A 65 2.37 -12.44 1.58
N PHE A 66 1.38 -12.96 2.30
CA PHE A 66 0.41 -13.91 1.77
C PHE A 66 -0.86 -13.23 1.23
N ALA A 67 -0.94 -11.90 1.31
CA ALA A 67 -2.09 -11.16 0.84
C ALA A 67 -2.15 -11.19 -0.71
N PRO A 68 -3.35 -11.28 -1.31
CA PRO A 68 -3.53 -11.30 -2.77
C PRO A 68 -2.85 -10.16 -3.56
N VAL A 69 -2.65 -9.00 -2.95
CA VAL A 69 -2.01 -7.83 -3.58
C VAL A 69 -0.48 -7.96 -3.76
N MET A 70 0.15 -8.95 -3.10
CA MET A 70 1.61 -9.19 -3.12
C MET A 70 2.00 -10.17 -4.23
#